data_AF-A0A2V8H1S3-F1
#
_entry.id   AF-A0A2V8H1S3-F1
#
_cell.length_a   1.000
_cell.length_b   1.000
_cell.length_c   1.000
_cell.angle_alpha   90.00
_cell.angle_beta   90.00
_cell.angle_gamma   90.00
#
_symmetry.space_group_name_H-M   'P 1'
#
loop_
_entity.id
_entity.type
_entity.pdbx_description
1 polymer ?
#
loop_
_entity_poly.entity_id
_entity_poly.type
_entity_poly.pdbx_seq_one_letter_code
_entity_poly.pdbx_strand_id
1 'polypeptide(L)' 'KEESILRESFSDPAAETQLVEHPHYTRPAEFRGWQVPEVLISGDHKAVREWRLQAALKKTEKNRPDLLQGN' A
#
# COMPACT_ATOMS: atom_id res chain seq x y z
N LYS A 1 19.91 -5.69 2.96
CA LYS A 1 19.95 -4.74 1.82
C LYS A 1 19.09 -5.22 0.64
N GLU A 2 18.94 -6.53 0.44
CA GLU A 2 18.16 -7.11 -0.66
C GLU A 2 16.64 -6.96 -0.50
N GLU A 3 16.11 -7.05 0.73
CA GLU A 3 14.66 -6.89 0.97
C GLU A 3 14.09 -5.50 0.62
N SER A 4 14.95 -4.48 0.50
CA SER A 4 14.54 -3.13 0.12
C SER A 4 14.21 -3.01 -1.37
N ILE A 5 14.77 -3.88 -2.21
CA ILE A 5 14.63 -3.82 -3.68
C ILE A 5 13.32 -4.50 -4.11
N LEU A 6 12.92 -5.55 -3.40
CA LEU A 6 11.66 -6.27 -3.62
C LEU A 6 10.42 -5.45 -3.25
N ARG A 7 10.59 -4.29 -2.58
CA ARG A 7 9.50 -3.48 -2.06
C ARG A 7 9.46 -2.07 -2.65
N GLU A 8 10.12 -1.86 -3.78
CA GLU A 8 9.99 -0.62 -4.55
C GLU A 8 8.60 -0.56 -5.19
N SER A 9 8.07 0.67 -5.33
CA SER A 9 6.73 1.05 -5.84
C SER A 9 6.18 0.27 -7.05
N PHE A 10 7.00 -0.48 -7.80
CA PHE A 10 6.62 -1.18 -9.03
C PHE A 10 6.98 -2.67 -9.05
N SER A 11 7.55 -3.19 -7.95
CA SER A 11 8.27 -4.46 -7.93
C SER A 11 7.62 -5.53 -7.06
N ASP A 12 6.36 -5.37 -6.66
CA ASP A 12 5.64 -6.44 -5.95
C ASP A 12 5.38 -7.58 -6.95
N PRO A 13 6.14 -8.69 -6.92
CA PRO A 13 6.08 -9.71 -7.97
C PRO A 13 4.75 -10.50 -7.93
N ALA A 14 3.92 -10.26 -6.90
CA ALA A 14 2.58 -10.80 -6.77
C ALA A 14 1.51 -9.96 -7.47
N ALA A 15 1.81 -8.70 -7.83
CA ALA A 15 0.91 -7.87 -8.61
C ALA A 15 1.38 -7.90 -10.07
N GLU A 16 0.66 -8.63 -10.93
CA GLU A 16 0.85 -8.63 -12.39
C GLU A 16 0.64 -7.23 -13.01
N THR A 17 0.24 -6.25 -12.21
CA THR A 17 -0.03 -4.84 -12.56
C THR A 17 0.86 -3.89 -11.76
N GLN A 18 1.39 -2.85 -12.40
CA GLN A 18 2.14 -1.77 -11.73
C GLN A 18 1.22 -0.93 -10.84
N LEU A 19 1.08 -1.29 -9.56
CA LEU A 19 0.26 -0.53 -8.62
C LEU A 19 1.02 0.65 -8.02
N VAL A 20 0.34 1.77 -7.79
CA VAL A 20 0.87 2.88 -7.00
C VAL A 20 1.02 2.46 -5.55
N GLU A 21 2.15 2.83 -4.94
CA GLU A 21 2.46 2.47 -3.57
C GLU A 21 1.42 2.97 -2.54
N HIS A 22 1.12 2.09 -1.59
CA HIS A 22 0.13 2.29 -0.53
C HIS A 22 0.49 3.47 0.39
N PRO A 23 -0.50 4.08 1.08
CA PRO A 23 -0.22 5.12 2.05
C PRO A 23 0.60 4.59 3.24
N HIS A 24 1.63 5.35 3.61
CA HIS A 24 2.52 5.04 4.73
C HIS A 24 2.13 5.85 5.95
N TYR A 25 2.14 5.19 7.10
CA TYR A 25 1.82 5.79 8.38
C TYR A 25 3.01 5.64 9.32
N THR A 26 3.27 6.68 10.10
CA THR A 26 4.29 6.69 11.14
C THR A 26 3.71 7.30 12.40
N ARG A 27 4.46 7.22 13.50
CA ARG A 27 4.08 7.82 14.77
C ARG A 27 3.99 9.36 14.63
N PRO A 28 3.06 10.02 15.35
CA PRO A 28 2.09 9.51 16.34
C PRO A 28 0.85 8.83 15.73
N ALA A 29 0.09 8.06 16.53
CA ALA A 29 -1.11 7.33 16.08
C ALA A 29 -2.27 8.23 15.62
N GLU A 30 -2.28 9.48 16.07
CA GLU A 30 -3.15 10.53 15.56
C GLU A 30 -2.32 11.76 15.21
N PHE A 31 -2.50 12.27 14.00
CA PHE A 31 -1.81 13.48 13.55
C PHE A 31 -2.81 14.43 12.89
N ARG A 32 -2.99 15.64 13.47
CA ARG A 32 -3.92 16.66 12.94
C ARG A 32 -5.37 16.17 12.77
N GLY A 33 -5.83 15.24 13.62
CA GLY A 33 -7.15 14.60 13.51
C GLY A 33 -7.21 13.42 12.53
N TRP A 34 -6.08 13.04 11.93
CA TRP A 34 -5.96 11.87 11.06
C TRP A 34 -5.51 10.68 11.90
N GLN A 35 -6.37 9.67 11.99
CA GLN A 35 -6.06 8.45 12.74
C GLN A 35 -5.43 7.40 11.84
N VAL A 36 -4.45 6.68 12.39
CA VAL A 36 -3.89 5.49 11.74
C VAL A 36 -4.97 4.40 11.70
N PRO A 37 -5.19 3.74 10.55
CA PRO A 37 -6.14 2.62 10.45
C PRO A 37 -5.87 1.53 11.50
N GLU A 38 -6.93 1.05 12.16
CA GLU A 38 -6.82 0.04 13.23
C GLU A 38 -6.08 -1.23 12.77
N VAL A 39 -6.27 -1.63 11.52
CA VAL A 39 -5.57 -2.77 10.92
C VAL A 39 -4.04 -2.62 10.97
N LEU A 40 -3.51 -1.39 10.86
CA LEU A 40 -2.07 -1.13 10.92
C LEU A 40 -1.50 -1.17 12.34
N ILE A 41 -2.35 -1.06 13.36
CA ILE A 41 -1.97 -1.15 14.79
C ILE A 41 -2.38 -2.49 15.42
N SER A 42 -3.16 -3.32 14.72
CA SER A 42 -3.68 -4.61 15.20
C SER A 42 -2.60 -5.68 15.42
N GLY A 43 -1.43 -5.54 14.80
CA GLY A 43 -0.38 -6.56 14.80
C GLY A 43 -0.66 -7.76 13.88
N ASP A 44 -1.80 -7.81 13.19
CA ASP A 44 -2.10 -8.86 12.22
C ASP A 44 -1.37 -8.60 10.89
N HIS A 45 -0.25 -9.27 10.69
CA HIS A 45 0.55 -9.15 9.47
C HIS A 45 -0.21 -9.55 8.20
N LYS A 46 -1.18 -10.48 8.26
CA LYS A 46 -1.97 -10.89 7.09
C LYS A 46 -2.96 -9.78 6.74
N ALA A 47 -3.71 -9.28 7.72
CA ALA A 47 -4.64 -8.18 7.52
C ALA A 47 -3.94 -6.90 7.04
N VAL A 48 -2.73 -6.62 7.54
CA VAL A 48 -1.90 -5.50 7.08
C VAL A 48 -1.51 -5.66 5.61
N ARG A 49 -1.10 -6.86 5.16
CA ARG A 49 -0.77 -7.10 3.75
C ARG A 49 -1.98 -6.92 2.84
N GLU A 50 -3.13 -7.44 3.25
CA GLU A 50 -4.37 -7.31 2.48
C GLU A 50 -4.83 -5.85 2.39
N TRP A 51 -4.81 -5.13 3.52
CA TRP A 51 -5.12 -3.70 3.54
C TRP A 51 -4.17 -2.89 2.66
N ARG A 52 -2.87 -3.22 2.67
CA ARG A 52 -1.85 -2.57 1.84
C ARG A 52 -2.14 -2.72 0.35
N LEU A 53 -2.49 -3.93 -0.10
CA LEU A 53 -2.86 -4.20 -1.48
C LEU A 53 -4.13 -3.45 -1.88
N GLN A 54 -5.17 -3.50 -1.06
CA GLN A 54 -6.44 -2.80 -1.31
C GLN A 54 -6.25 -1.27 -1.37
N ALA A 55 -5.43 -0.72 -0.48
CA ALA A 55 -5.13 0.71 -0.47
C ALA A 55 -4.31 1.14 -1.69
N ALA A 56 -3.35 0.31 -2.13
CA ALA A 56 -2.60 0.52 -3.37
C ALA A 56 -3.52 0.49 -4.59
N LEU A 57 -4.39 -0.51 -4.72
CA LEU A 57 -5.38 -0.63 -5.80
C LEU A 57 -6.29 0.60 -5.87
N LYS A 58 -6.91 0.98 -4.75
CA LYS A 58 -7.79 2.16 -4.68
C LYS A 58 -7.08 3.46 -5.04
N LYS A 59 -5.82 3.61 -4.61
CA LYS A 59 -5.00 4.78 -4.95
C LYS A 59 -4.61 4.78 -6.43
N THR A 60 -4.33 3.61 -7.00
CA THR A 60 -4.03 3.42 -8.41
C THR A 60 -5.23 3.78 -9.26
N GLU A 61 -6.40 3.20 -8.99
CA GLU A 61 -7.65 3.50 -9.70
C GLU A 61 -7.98 5.01 -9.68
N LYS A 62 -7.78 5.67 -8.54
CA LYS A 62 -8.06 7.11 -8.40
C LYS A 62 -7.06 8.00 -9.14
N ASN A 63 -5.77 7.69 -9.07
CA ASN A 63 -4.71 8.61 -9.54
C ASN A 63 -4.15 8.22 -10.92
N ARG A 64 -4.10 6.93 -11.20
CA ARG A 64 -3.47 6.32 -12.38
C ARG A 64 -4.26 5.07 -12.82
N PRO A 65 -5.53 5.21 -13.22
CA PRO A 65 -6.34 4.08 -13.69
C PRO A 65 -5.74 3.41 -14.94
N ASP A 66 -4.90 4.15 -15.68
CA ASP A 66 -4.14 3.66 -16.82
C ASP A 66 -3.21 2.48 -16.48
N LEU A 67 -2.67 2.42 -15.25
CA LEU A 67 -1.79 1.32 -14.83
C LEU A 67 -2.54 -0.02 -14.62
N LEU A 68 -3.87 0.02 -14.46
CA LEU A 68 -4.70 -1.17 -14.32
C LEU A 68 -5.12 -1.76 -15.67
N GLN A 69 -5.08 -0.95 -16.74
CA GLN A 69 -5.61 -1.33 -18.05
C GLN A 69 -4.57 -2.00 -18.97
N GLY A 70 -3.32 -2.14 -18.52
CA GLY A 70 -2.30 -2.95 -19.20
C GLY A 70 -2.17 -2.61 -20.68
N ASN A 71 -1.65 -1.42 -21.00
CA ASN A 71 -1.31 -1.05 -22.37
C ASN A 71 0.16 -1.36 -22.67
#